data_AF-A0A2X1T0P8-F1
#
_entry.id   AF-A0A2X1T0P8-F1
#
_cell.length_a   1.000
_cell.length_b   1.000
_cell.length_c   1.000
_cell.angle_alpha   90.00
_cell.angle_beta   90.00
_cell.angle_gamma   90.00
#
_symmetry.space_group_name_H-M   'P 1'
#
loop_
_entity.id
_entity.type
_entity.pdbx_description
1 polymer ?
#
loop_
_entity_poly.entity_id
_entity_poly.type
_entity_poly.pdbx_seq_one_letter_code
_entity_poly.pdbx_strand_id
1 'polypeptide(L)'
;MLTDLKIQRLKIESKTKRYADRDGLSLEVRASGKKVFLFRFQWNQKPQTITVGHYPSLSELLSILVYEQNIIKRPSSPIVQQPALRLQT
;
A
#
# COMPACT_ATOMS: atom_id res chain seq x y z
N MET A 1 5.81 14.41 -4.66
CA MET A 1 5.03 14.19 -3.42
C MET A 1 3.55 14.44 -3.65
N LEU A 2 2.73 13.46 -3.31
CA LEU A 2 1.27 13.47 -3.21
C LEU A 2 0.91 14.26 -1.95
N THR A 3 0.01 15.21 -2.14
CA THR A 3 -0.61 15.97 -1.06
C THR A 3 -2.10 15.75 -1.14
N ASP A 4 -2.82 15.96 -0.04
CA ASP A 4 -4.28 15.79 -0.01
C ASP A 4 -4.97 16.52 -1.19
N LEU A 5 -4.63 17.80 -1.40
CA LEU A 5 -5.16 18.59 -2.52
C LEU A 5 -4.84 17.99 -3.90
N LYS A 6 -3.64 17.44 -4.09
CA LYS A 6 -3.29 16.78 -5.36
C LYS A 6 -4.11 15.51 -5.54
N ILE A 7 -4.26 14.71 -4.49
CA ILE A 7 -5.03 13.46 -4.50
C ILE A 7 -6.50 13.73 -4.80
N GLN A 8 -7.10 14.75 -4.17
CA GLN A 8 -8.47 15.17 -4.44
C GLN A 8 -8.68 15.52 -5.92
N ARG A 9 -7.73 16.26 -6.51
CA ARG A 9 -7.78 16.72 -7.91
C ARG A 9 -7.50 15.65 -8.96
N LEU A 10 -7.11 14.43 -8.58
CA LEU A 10 -6.85 13.36 -9.54
C LEU A 10 -8.14 12.96 -10.25
N LYS A 11 -8.07 12.97 -11.59
CA LYS A 11 -9.18 12.52 -12.43
C LYS A 11 -9.29 11.00 -12.42
N ILE A 12 -10.53 10.54 -12.42
CA ILE A 12 -10.87 9.13 -12.62
C ILE A 12 -10.81 8.92 -14.14
N GLU A 13 -9.95 8.01 -14.57
CA GLU A 13 -9.80 7.63 -15.98
C GLU A 13 -10.45 6.26 -16.20
N SER A 14 -10.73 5.90 -17.47
CA SER A 14 -11.32 4.59 -17.82
C SER A 14 -10.42 3.40 -17.46
N LYS A 15 -9.13 3.67 -17.21
CA LYS A 15 -8.13 2.68 -16.79
C LYS A 15 -7.54 3.06 -15.44
N THR A 16 -7.14 2.05 -14.68
CA THR A 16 -6.41 2.24 -13.43
C THR A 16 -5.06 2.91 -13.68
N LYS A 17 -4.79 3.97 -12.91
CA LYS A 17 -3.55 4.74 -13.02
C LYS A 17 -2.84 4.82 -11.68
N ARG A 18 -1.51 4.77 -11.72
CA ARG A 18 -0.66 4.84 -10.53
C ARG A 18 0.12 6.15 -10.53
N TYR A 19 0.10 6.82 -9.39
CA TYR A 19 0.78 8.07 -9.14
C TYR A 19 1.86 7.80 -8.09
N ALA A 20 3.12 7.86 -8.52
CA ALA A 20 4.24 7.63 -7.62
C ALA A 20 4.38 8.77 -6.61
N ASP A 21 4.74 8.41 -5.38
CA ASP A 21 5.13 9.35 -4.34
C ASP A 21 6.64 9.25 -4.05
N ARG A 22 7.05 9.05 -2.79
CA ARG A 22 8.45 8.80 -2.39
C ARG A 22 8.59 7.44 -1.74
N ASP A 23 9.82 6.93 -1.70
CA ASP A 23 10.22 5.79 -0.88
C ASP A 23 9.38 4.52 -1.11
N GLY A 24 8.94 4.29 -2.35
CA GLY A 24 8.12 3.13 -2.70
C GLY A 24 6.62 3.32 -2.50
N LEU A 25 6.17 4.43 -1.93
CA LEU A 25 4.75 4.77 -1.82
C LEU A 25 4.19 5.21 -3.19
N SER A 26 2.96 4.81 -3.47
CA SER A 26 2.22 5.20 -4.68
C SER A 26 0.72 5.21 -4.39
N LEU A 27 -0.03 6.03 -5.13
CA LEU A 27 -1.49 5.97 -5.12
C LEU A 27 -2.01 5.36 -6.41
N GLU A 28 -2.80 4.30 -6.28
CA GLU A 28 -3.58 3.71 -7.34
C GLU A 28 -4.98 4.35 -7.39
N VAL A 29 -5.32 4.98 -8.51
CA VAL A 29 -6.67 5.47 -8.79
C VAL A 29 -7.30 4.52 -9.79
N ARG A 30 -8.32 3.79 -9.35
CA ARG A 30 -9.05 2.83 -10.18
C ARG A 30 -10.11 3.53 -11.01
N ALA A 31 -10.52 2.90 -12.11
CA ALA A 31 -11.64 3.39 -12.94
C ALA A 31 -12.97 3.51 -12.16
N SER A 32 -13.12 2.77 -11.05
CA SER A 32 -14.25 2.89 -10.13
C SER A 32 -14.21 4.14 -9.24
N GLY A 33 -13.14 4.94 -9.30
CA GLY A 33 -12.93 6.09 -8.43
C GLY A 33 -12.29 5.77 -7.08
N LYS A 34 -12.10 4.48 -6.75
CA LYS A 34 -11.37 4.09 -5.54
C LYS A 34 -9.90 4.51 -5.62
N LYS A 35 -9.41 5.09 -4.53
CA LYS A 35 -8.04 5.57 -4.38
C LYS A 35 -7.34 4.77 -3.28
N VAL A 36 -6.27 4.07 -3.63
CA VAL A 36 -5.61 3.07 -2.77
C VAL A 36 -4.12 3.38 -2.69
N PHE A 37 -3.59 3.48 -1.47
CA PHE A 37 -2.16 3.61 -1.25
C PHE A 37 -1.47 2.25 -1.35
N LEU A 38 -0.42 2.18 -2.14
CA LEU A 38 0.42 1.02 -2.35
C LEU A 38 1.84 1.33 -1.89
N PHE A 39 2.46 0.38 -1.20
CA PHE A 39 3.87 0.47 -0.82
C PHE A 39 4.67 -0.63 -1.49
N ARG A 40 5.76 -0.25 -2.15
CA ARG A 40 6.67 -1.14 -2.85
C ARG A 40 7.95 -1.29 -2.06
N PHE A 41 8.34 -2.53 -1.81
CA PHE A 41 9.58 -2.87 -1.12
C PHE A 41 10.24 -4.08 -1.78
N GLN A 42 11.43 -4.44 -1.31
CA GLN A 42 12.08 -5.68 -1.71
C GLN A 42 12.21 -6.58 -0.49
N TRP A 43 11.83 -7.84 -0.65
CA TRP A 43 12.04 -8.89 0.36
C TRP A 43 12.82 -10.03 -0.28
N ASN A 44 13.95 -10.41 0.33
CA ASN A 44 14.85 -11.41 -0.24
C ASN A 44 15.19 -11.14 -1.72
N GLN A 45 15.52 -9.88 -2.04
CA GLN A 45 15.81 -9.38 -3.39
C GLN A 45 14.64 -9.48 -4.39
N LYS A 46 13.44 -9.84 -3.94
CA LYS A 46 12.23 -9.91 -4.77
C LYS A 46 11.37 -8.66 -4.54
N PRO A 47 11.02 -7.90 -5.59
CA PRO A 47 10.08 -6.79 -5.47
C PRO A 47 8.71 -7.27 -5.00
N GLN A 48 8.16 -6.61 -4.00
CA GLN A 48 6.81 -6.82 -3.49
C GLN A 48 6.04 -5.51 -3.45
N THR A 49 4.71 -5.60 -3.43
CA THR A 49 3.82 -4.45 -3.29
C THR A 49 2.67 -4.82 -2.38
N ILE A 50 2.43 -4.02 -1.36
CA ILE A 50 1.29 -4.18 -0.44
C ILE A 50 0.35 -3.00 -0.56
N THR A 51 -0.91 -3.22 -0.21
CA THR A 51 -1.89 -2.15 -0.01
C THR A 51 -1.77 -1.63 1.41
N VAL A 52 -1.52 -0.33 1.56
CA VAL A 52 -1.36 0.32 2.87
C VAL A 52 -2.70 0.82 3.39
N GLY A 53 -3.59 1.28 2.51
CA GLY A 53 -4.88 1.81 2.93
C GLY A 53 -5.64 2.53 1.83
N HIS A 54 -6.83 3.02 2.17
CA HIS A 54 -7.71 3.72 1.25
C HIS A 54 -7.75 5.21 1.60
N TYR A 55 -7.82 6.06 0.59
CA TYR A 55 -8.11 7.48 0.78
C TYR A 55 -9.63 7.71 0.92
N PRO A 56 -10.12 8.62 1.78
CA PRO A 56 -9.39 9.60 2.61
C PRO A 56 -9.04 9.12 4.02
N SER A 57 -9.40 7.91 4.43
CA SER A 57 -9.34 7.39 5.81
C SER A 57 -7.92 7.03 6.30
N LEU A 58 -6.92 7.81 5.93
CA LEU A 58 -5.49 7.64 6.17
C LEU A 58 -5.03 7.68 7.64
N SER A 59 -5.94 7.70 8.62
CA SER A 59 -5.58 7.66 10.05
C SER A 59 -4.77 6.41 10.44
N GLU A 60 -4.75 5.36 9.62
CA GLU A 60 -3.95 4.13 9.82
C GLU A 60 -2.57 4.14 9.14
N LEU A 61 -2.25 5.09 8.25
CA LEU A 61 -0.98 5.07 7.51
C LEU A 61 0.24 5.38 8.40
N LEU A 62 0.03 6.12 9.49
CA LEU A 62 1.06 6.32 10.52
C LEU A 62 1.40 5.03 11.26
N SER A 63 0.43 4.15 11.55
CA SER A 63 0.72 2.92 12.28
C SER A 63 1.53 1.93 11.43
N ILE A 64 1.25 1.86 10.12
CA ILE A 64 1.95 0.95 9.20
C ILE A 64 3.38 1.42 8.91
N LEU A 65 3.62 2.73 8.72
CA LEU A 65 4.97 3.27 8.58
C LEU A 65 5.80 3.09 9.86
N VAL A 66 5.19 3.23 11.05
CA VAL A 66 5.82 2.92 12.34
C VAL A 66 6.10 1.41 12.48
N TYR A 67 5.25 0.55 11.91
CA TYR A 67 5.44 -0.89 11.90
C TYR A 67 6.60 -1.31 10.97
N GLU A 68 6.70 -0.72 9.78
CA GLU A 68 7.78 -1.03 8.83
C GLU A 68 9.16 -0.60 9.31
N GLN A 69 9.26 0.56 9.97
CA GLN A 69 10.50 0.98 10.64
C GLN A 69 10.93 -0.01 11.75
N ASN A 70 9.98 -0.75 12.35
CA ASN A 70 10.28 -1.81 13.31
C ASN A 70 10.64 -3.14 12.65
N ILE A 71 10.05 -3.50 11.50
CA ILE A 71 10.39 -4.72 10.75
C ILE A 71 11.80 -4.61 10.13
N ILE A 72 12.19 -3.44 9.60
CA ILE A 72 13.55 -3.23 9.08
C ILE A 72 14.60 -3.37 10.21
N LYS A 73 14.23 -3.09 11.46
CA LYS A 73 15.10 -3.28 12.64
C LYS A 73 15.02 -4.66 13.28
N ARG A 74 14.02 -5.49 12.94
CA ARG A 74 13.84 -6.86 13.47
C ARG A 74 13.46 -7.81 12.32
N PRO A 75 14.39 -8.62 11.79
CA PRO A 75 14.17 -9.46 10.61
C PRO A 75 13.26 -10.68 10.83
N SER A 76 12.52 -10.74 11.94
CA SER A 76 11.60 -11.82 12.27
C SER A 76 10.25 -11.26 12.72
N SER A 77 9.29 -11.12 11.81
CA SER A 77 7.88 -10.94 12.19
C SER A 77 6.95 -11.70 11.25
N PRO A 78 5.95 -12.44 11.77
CA PRO A 78 5.35 -13.60 11.10
C PRO A 78 4.07 -13.30 10.32
N ILE A 79 3.73 -12.03 10.07
CA ILE A 79 2.37 -11.64 9.67
C ILE A 79 2.07 -11.90 8.17
N VAL A 80 3.01 -12.47 7.40
CA VAL A 80 2.75 -13.01 6.04
C VAL A 80 2.57 -14.53 6.06
N GLN A 81 2.01 -15.09 7.13
CA GLN A 81 1.47 -16.46 7.14
C GLN A 81 -0.04 -16.44 7.41
N GLN A 82 -0.79 -16.02 6.39
CA GLN A 82 -2.10 -16.63 6.13
C GLN A 82 -2.07 -17.19 4.70
N PRO A 83 -1.62 -18.43 4.49
CA PRO A 83 -2.23 -19.22 3.43
C PRO A 83 -3.65 -19.53 3.89
N ALA A 84 -4.62 -19.24 3.03
CA ALA A 84 -6.00 -19.61 3.21
C ALA A 84 -6.09 -21.04 3.77
N LEU A 85 -6.78 -21.21 4.90
CA LEU A 85 -7.24 -22.50 5.39
C LEU A 85 -8.00 -23.18 4.25
N ARG A 86 -7.34 -24.09 3.55
CA ARG A 86 -7.97 -25.05 2.67
C ARG A 86 -8.67 -26.03 3.61
N LEU A 87 -9.95 -25.80 3.87
CA LEU A 87 -10.82 -26.84 4.41
C LEU A 87 -10.89 -27.93 3.33
N GLN A 88 -10.11 -28.99 3.50
CA GLN A 88 -10.37 -30.27 2.87
C GLN A 88 -11.14 -31.09 3.90
N THR A 89 -12.43 -31.32 3.61
CA THR A 89 -13.19 -32.45 4.15
C THR A 89 -12.83 -33.71 3.37
#